data_AF-A0A376KLM1-F1
#
_entry.id   AF-A0A376KLM1-F1
#
_cell.length_a   1.000
_cell.length_b   1.000
_cell.length_c   1.000
_cell.angle_alpha   90.00
_cell.angle_beta   90.00
_cell.angle_gamma   90.00
#
_symmetry.space_group_name_H-M   'P 1'
#
loop_
_entity.id
_entity.type
_entity.pdbx_description
1 polymer ?
#
loop_
_entity_poly.entity_id
_entity_poly.type
_entity_poly.pdbx_seq_one_letter_code
_entity_poly.pdbx_strand_id
1 'polypeptide(L)'
;MKGISGSLKLLLALMGCCFISGIQPAGAVDVNIRITGEIYIPPCKINGNDTEIQVSFDKMSLYEVDGYKNAKTKTVTVSCDNYQGTPYIRIDGTVLQGAEKNVLQTTGANPSALGIALYQGKDVNMAYPLKIGAGRAGKIRI
;
A
#
# COMPACT_ATOMS: atom_id res chain seq x y z
N MET A 1 -61.34 63.05 -25.17
CA MET A 1 -60.01 62.47 -25.50
C MET A 1 -59.22 63.53 -26.25
N LYS A 2 -58.16 64.09 -25.64
CA LYS A 2 -57.38 65.22 -26.19
C LYS A 2 -56.04 64.68 -26.68
N GLY A 3 -55.76 64.85 -27.98
CA GLY A 3 -54.61 64.27 -28.67
C GLY A 3 -53.28 64.77 -28.09
N ILE A 4 -52.42 63.83 -27.71
CA ILE A 4 -51.08 64.11 -27.24
C ILE A 4 -50.24 64.64 -28.42
N SER A 5 -49.70 65.85 -28.26
CA SER A 5 -48.85 66.55 -29.23
C SER A 5 -47.61 65.74 -29.59
N GLY A 6 -47.21 65.75 -30.87
CA GLY A 6 -46.10 64.96 -31.41
C GLY A 6 -44.75 65.21 -30.73
N SER A 7 -44.56 66.38 -30.11
CA SER A 7 -43.35 66.71 -29.35
C SER A 7 -43.24 65.92 -28.03
N LEU A 8 -44.34 65.53 -27.41
CA LEU A 8 -44.34 64.72 -26.18
C LEU A 8 -44.00 63.25 -26.48
N LYS A 9 -44.37 62.74 -27.67
CA LYS A 9 -43.97 61.41 -28.14
C LYS A 9 -42.47 61.31 -28.41
N LEU A 10 -41.87 62.40 -28.92
CA LEU A 10 -40.43 62.47 -29.18
C LEU A 10 -39.61 62.52 -27.88
N LEU A 11 -40.10 63.25 -26.86
CA LEU A 11 -39.48 63.31 -25.53
C LEU A 11 -39.59 61.98 -24.76
N LEU A 12 -40.72 61.27 -24.83
CA LEU A 12 -40.83 59.92 -24.26
C LEU A 12 -39.94 58.91 -25.00
N ALA A 13 -39.78 59.05 -26.32
CA ALA A 13 -38.89 58.18 -27.09
C ALA A 13 -37.41 58.39 -26.75
N LEU A 14 -36.98 59.63 -26.49
CA LEU A 14 -35.60 59.94 -26.09
C LEU A 14 -35.28 59.54 -24.64
N MET A 15 -36.26 59.58 -23.73
CA MET A 15 -36.06 59.21 -22.32
C MET A 15 -36.08 57.69 -22.08
N GLY A 16 -36.61 56.90 -23.03
CA GLY A 16 -36.60 55.43 -22.98
C GLY A 16 -35.29 54.78 -23.46
N CYS A 17 -34.44 55.50 -24.19
CA CYS A 17 -33.21 54.96 -24.76
C CYS A 17 -31.99 55.00 -23.80
N CYS A 18 -32.09 55.69 -22.67
CA CYS A 18 -30.94 55.87 -21.74
C CYS A 18 -30.77 54.75 -20.70
N PHE A 19 -31.70 53.80 -20.59
CA PHE A 19 -31.66 52.77 -19.53
C PHE A 19 -31.03 51.44 -19.94
N ILE A 20 -30.57 51.30 -21.18
CA ILE A 20 -30.11 50.00 -21.72
C ILE A 20 -28.57 49.89 -21.81
N SER A 21 -27.84 50.95 -21.48
CA SER A 21 -26.38 51.03 -21.61
C SER A 21 -25.58 50.50 -20.41
N GLY A 22 -26.26 49.90 -19.41
CA GLY A 22 -25.62 49.49 -18.15
C GLY A 22 -25.25 48.01 -18.01
N ILE A 23 -25.60 47.14 -18.97
CA ILE A 23 -25.31 45.71 -18.83
C ILE A 23 -23.87 45.45 -19.30
N GLN A 24 -22.91 45.59 -18.39
CA GLN A 24 -21.54 45.18 -18.69
C GLN A 24 -21.53 43.66 -18.92
N PRO A 25 -20.89 43.16 -19.99
CA PRO A 25 -20.75 41.73 -20.20
C PRO A 25 -19.93 41.15 -19.04
N ALA A 26 -20.53 40.25 -18.26
CA ALA A 26 -19.81 39.47 -17.27
C ALA A 26 -18.88 38.51 -18.02
N GLY A 27 -17.59 38.85 -18.07
CA GLY A 27 -16.57 37.98 -18.65
C GLY A 27 -16.33 36.79 -17.72
N ALA A 28 -16.77 35.59 -18.14
CA ALA A 28 -16.35 34.36 -17.50
C ALA A 28 -14.88 34.10 -17.89
N VAL A 29 -13.99 34.19 -16.91
CA VAL A 29 -12.59 33.81 -17.06
C VAL A 29 -12.50 32.33 -16.70
N ASP A 30 -12.09 31.49 -17.65
CA ASP A 30 -11.74 30.10 -17.37
C ASP A 30 -10.51 30.05 -16.46
N VAL A 31 -10.73 29.75 -15.19
CA VAL A 31 -9.65 29.53 -14.22
C VAL A 31 -9.23 28.08 -14.32
N ASN A 32 -8.03 27.84 -14.85
CA ASN A 32 -7.49 26.50 -14.99
C ASN A 32 -7.03 25.99 -13.62
N ILE A 33 -7.91 25.28 -12.90
CA ILE A 33 -7.58 24.69 -11.59
C ILE A 33 -6.78 23.40 -11.82
N ARG A 34 -5.54 23.36 -11.32
CA ARG A 34 -4.71 22.15 -11.31
C ARG A 34 -4.62 21.60 -9.90
N ILE A 35 -5.30 20.49 -9.64
CA ILE A 35 -5.21 19.77 -8.36
C ILE A 35 -4.13 18.70 -8.49
N THR A 36 -3.14 18.75 -7.62
CA THR A 36 -2.08 17.73 -7.49
C THR A 36 -2.11 17.15 -6.07
N GLY A 37 -1.87 15.85 -5.95
CA GLY A 37 -1.76 15.18 -4.66
C GLY A 37 -1.03 13.85 -4.81
N GLU A 38 -0.53 13.34 -3.69
CA GLU A 38 0.09 12.01 -3.61
C GLU A 38 -0.94 10.99 -3.12
N ILE A 39 -1.00 9.83 -3.79
CA ILE A 39 -1.83 8.71 -3.35
C ILE A 39 -1.00 7.87 -2.40
N TYR A 40 -1.37 7.86 -1.12
CA TYR A 40 -0.77 6.98 -0.13
C TYR A 40 -1.50 5.63 -0.10
N ILE A 41 -0.77 4.54 -0.36
CA ILE A 41 -1.28 3.17 -0.24
C ILE A 41 -0.72 2.60 1.07
N PRO A 42 -1.56 2.23 2.04
CA PRO A 42 -1.08 1.68 3.29
C PRO A 42 -0.42 0.31 3.09
N PRO A 43 0.54 -0.08 3.94
CA PRO A 43 1.10 -1.43 3.91
C PRO A 43 0.04 -2.48 4.25
N CYS A 44 0.26 -3.71 3.78
CA CYS A 44 -0.54 -4.86 4.19
C CYS A 44 -0.31 -5.17 5.68
N LYS A 45 -1.34 -5.68 6.36
CA LYS A 45 -1.29 -6.09 7.75
C LYS A 45 -1.01 -7.58 7.87
N ILE A 46 -0.07 -7.94 8.73
CA ILE A 46 0.23 -9.33 9.11
C ILE A 46 -0.65 -9.73 10.29
N ASN A 47 -1.33 -10.87 10.23
CA ASN A 47 -2.26 -11.35 11.27
C ASN A 47 -3.35 -10.32 11.65
N GLY A 48 -3.70 -9.43 10.71
CA GLY A 48 -4.74 -8.40 10.87
C GLY A 48 -4.32 -7.17 11.68
N ASN A 49 -3.24 -7.23 12.46
CA ASN A 49 -2.81 -6.14 13.36
C ASN A 49 -1.28 -6.05 13.58
N ASP A 50 -0.48 -6.64 12.70
CA ASP A 50 0.98 -6.67 12.74
C ASP A 50 1.54 -7.23 14.05
N THR A 51 0.82 -8.18 14.64
CA THR A 51 1.28 -8.87 15.85
C THR A 51 2.51 -9.74 15.56
N GLU A 52 3.38 -9.79 16.56
CA GLU A 52 4.58 -10.64 16.52
C GLU A 52 4.21 -12.12 16.29
N ILE A 53 4.91 -12.75 15.35
CA ILE A 53 4.77 -14.19 15.09
C ILE A 53 5.74 -14.93 16.00
N GLN A 54 5.23 -15.50 17.09
CA GLN A 54 6.04 -16.30 18.01
C GLN A 54 6.05 -17.78 17.60
N VAL A 55 7.26 -18.34 17.48
CA VAL A 55 7.50 -19.75 17.19
C VAL A 55 8.31 -20.35 18.33
N SER A 56 7.65 -21.13 19.18
CA SER A 56 8.31 -21.84 20.28
C SER A 56 8.81 -23.20 19.82
N PHE A 57 10.10 -23.43 19.98
CA PHE A 57 10.72 -24.73 19.85
C PHE A 57 10.89 -25.34 21.24
N ASP A 58 10.51 -26.61 21.37
CA ASP A 58 10.72 -27.35 22.62
C ASP A 58 12.22 -27.64 22.80
N LYS A 59 12.62 -27.98 24.03
CA LYS A 59 14.00 -28.42 24.29
C LYS A 59 14.27 -29.69 23.49
N MET A 60 15.37 -29.71 22.74
CA MET A 60 15.79 -30.85 21.93
C MET A 60 17.27 -31.14 22.14
N SER A 61 17.65 -32.41 22.00
CA SER A 61 19.05 -32.82 22.01
C SER A 61 19.74 -32.31 20.74
N LEU A 62 21.02 -31.91 20.85
CA LEU A 62 21.82 -31.55 19.66
C LEU A 62 21.92 -32.71 18.65
N TYR A 63 21.84 -33.96 19.13
CA TYR A 63 21.85 -35.16 18.29
C TYR A 63 20.54 -35.37 17.50
N GLU A 64 19.48 -34.62 17.84
CA GLU A 64 18.15 -34.73 17.23
C GLU A 64 17.81 -33.52 16.33
N VAL A 65 18.77 -32.60 16.14
CA VAL A 65 18.63 -31.47 15.22
C VAL A 65 18.91 -31.95 13.80
N ASP A 66 17.88 -32.49 13.15
CA ASP A 66 17.95 -33.01 11.76
C ASP A 66 17.32 -32.08 10.71
N GLY A 67 16.64 -31.02 11.15
CA GLY A 67 15.95 -30.07 10.28
C GLY A 67 14.53 -30.47 9.86
N TYR A 68 14.03 -31.64 10.27
CA TYR A 68 12.72 -32.17 9.88
C TYR A 68 11.81 -32.50 11.05
N LYS A 69 12.27 -33.32 12.01
CA LYS A 69 11.41 -33.88 13.08
C LYS A 69 10.78 -32.81 13.97
N ASN A 70 11.54 -31.75 14.23
CA ASN A 70 11.15 -30.67 15.14
C ASN A 70 10.64 -29.43 14.40
N ALA A 71 10.27 -29.57 13.12
CA ALA A 71 9.71 -28.48 12.34
C ALA A 71 8.43 -27.93 13.00
N LYS A 72 8.29 -26.60 13.03
CA LYS A 72 7.11 -25.92 13.54
C LYS A 72 6.44 -25.16 12.40
N THR A 73 5.18 -25.44 12.17
CA THR A 73 4.38 -24.76 11.13
C THR A 73 3.55 -23.66 11.78
N LYS A 74 3.61 -22.45 11.22
CA LYS A 74 2.79 -21.32 11.61
C LYS A 74 2.09 -20.72 10.41
N THR A 75 0.78 -20.58 10.51
CA THR A 75 -0.02 -19.87 9.53
C THR A 75 0.09 -18.37 9.80
N VAL A 76 0.52 -17.63 8.79
CA VAL A 76 0.59 -16.17 8.80
C VAL A 76 -0.45 -15.67 7.81
N THR A 77 -1.39 -14.85 8.28
CA THR A 77 -2.39 -14.24 7.38
C THR A 77 -1.89 -12.86 6.95
N VAL A 78 -2.14 -12.49 5.69
CA VAL A 78 -1.82 -11.17 5.18
C VAL A 78 -3.09 -10.54 4.62
N SER A 79 -3.36 -9.30 5.03
CA SER A 79 -4.53 -8.54 4.62
C SER A 79 -4.11 -7.21 4.04
N CYS A 80 -4.47 -6.95 2.78
CA CYS A 80 -4.15 -5.72 2.09
C CYS A 80 -5.47 -5.00 1.73
N ASP A 81 -5.84 -3.97 2.48
CA ASP A 81 -7.10 -3.25 2.27
C ASP A 81 -7.12 -2.51 0.92
N ASN A 82 -5.96 -1.99 0.51
CA ASN A 82 -5.74 -1.37 -0.79
C ASN A 82 -4.33 -1.73 -1.26
N TYR A 83 -4.17 -2.13 -2.52
CA TYR A 83 -2.86 -2.40 -3.10
C TYR A 83 -2.83 -2.00 -4.58
N GLN A 84 -1.66 -1.61 -5.06
CA GLN A 84 -1.38 -1.47 -6.49
C GLN A 84 -0.27 -2.44 -6.86
N GLY A 85 -0.47 -3.21 -7.94
CA GLY A 85 0.46 -4.25 -8.37
C GLY A 85 0.28 -5.58 -7.62
N THR A 86 1.35 -6.35 -7.48
CA THR A 86 1.33 -7.66 -6.79
C THR A 86 2.09 -7.54 -5.47
N PRO A 87 1.41 -7.63 -4.31
CA PRO A 87 2.09 -7.67 -3.02
C PRO A 87 2.97 -8.92 -2.91
N TYR A 88 4.07 -8.78 -2.17
CA TYR A 88 5.00 -9.86 -1.88
C TYR A 88 5.50 -9.75 -0.44
N ILE A 89 5.87 -10.88 0.14
CA ILE A 89 6.47 -10.95 1.47
C ILE A 89 7.98 -11.00 1.31
N ARG A 90 8.69 -10.18 2.08
CA ARG A 90 10.14 -10.26 2.25
C ARG A 90 10.42 -10.61 3.70
N ILE A 91 11.31 -11.58 3.92
CA ILE A 91 11.79 -11.93 5.24
C ILE A 91 13.18 -11.34 5.37
N ASP A 92 13.37 -10.49 6.37
CA ASP A 92 14.66 -9.85 6.65
C ASP A 92 15.29 -10.48 7.90
N GLY A 93 16.62 -10.58 7.91
CA GLY A 93 17.37 -11.19 9.00
C GLY A 93 18.79 -11.54 8.60
N THR A 94 19.59 -11.98 9.57
CA THR A 94 20.97 -12.43 9.32
C THR A 94 20.97 -13.89 8.91
N VAL A 95 21.61 -14.20 7.77
CA VAL A 95 21.80 -15.58 7.29
C VAL A 95 22.93 -16.23 8.08
N LEU A 96 22.76 -17.48 8.50
CA LEU A 96 23.83 -18.25 9.14
C LEU A 96 25.01 -18.44 8.17
N GLN A 97 26.21 -18.04 8.60
CA GLN A 97 27.41 -18.14 7.78
C GLN A 97 27.68 -19.59 7.35
N GLY A 98 27.88 -19.80 6.04
CA GLY A 98 28.13 -21.12 5.46
C GLY A 98 26.87 -21.97 5.21
N ALA A 99 25.69 -21.48 5.57
CA ALA A 99 24.41 -22.14 5.31
C ALA A 99 23.72 -21.60 4.04
N GLU A 100 22.60 -22.22 3.67
CA GLU A 100 21.73 -21.72 2.61
C GLU A 100 21.04 -20.40 3.01
N LYS A 101 20.62 -19.62 2.01
CA LYS A 101 20.01 -18.28 2.20
C LYS A 101 18.62 -18.29 2.85
N ASN A 102 18.09 -19.43 3.25
CA ASN A 102 16.84 -19.57 4.01
C ASN A 102 17.08 -19.95 5.48
N VAL A 103 18.34 -20.00 5.93
CA VAL A 103 18.69 -20.36 7.31
C VAL A 103 19.04 -19.10 8.09
N LEU A 104 18.19 -18.73 9.04
CA LEU A 104 18.42 -17.62 9.95
C LEU A 104 19.48 -17.98 10.98
N GLN A 105 20.40 -17.06 11.22
CA GLN A 105 21.34 -17.14 12.33
C GLN A 105 20.59 -16.98 13.66
N THR A 106 20.90 -17.85 14.62
CA THR A 106 20.37 -17.74 15.99
C THR A 106 21.32 -16.94 16.89
N THR A 107 20.80 -16.43 18.00
CA THR A 107 21.58 -15.70 19.03
C THR A 107 21.80 -16.53 20.30
N GLY A 108 21.34 -17.78 20.31
CA GLY A 108 21.40 -18.68 21.46
C GLY A 108 22.72 -19.48 21.55
N ALA A 109 22.64 -20.66 22.16
CA ALA A 109 23.78 -21.58 22.21
C ALA A 109 24.18 -22.04 20.79
N ASN A 110 25.48 -22.08 20.51
CA ASN A 110 26.05 -22.48 19.22
C ASN A 110 25.56 -21.64 18.02
N PRO A 111 25.59 -20.29 18.08
CA PRO A 111 25.01 -19.41 17.06
C PRO A 111 25.76 -19.44 15.72
N SER A 112 26.96 -20.02 15.69
CA SER A 112 27.75 -20.26 14.47
C SER A 112 27.48 -21.62 13.83
N ALA A 113 26.74 -22.51 14.50
CA ALA A 113 26.48 -23.88 14.03
C ALA A 113 24.98 -24.20 13.91
N LEU A 114 24.13 -23.55 14.71
CA LEU A 114 22.69 -23.78 14.73
C LEU A 114 21.93 -22.58 14.13
N GLY A 115 21.03 -22.91 13.20
CA GLY A 115 20.18 -21.95 12.51
C GLY A 115 18.74 -22.41 12.42
N ILE A 116 17.84 -21.50 12.04
CA ILE A 116 16.43 -21.80 11.80
C ILE A 116 16.18 -21.73 10.29
N ALA A 117 15.96 -22.87 9.66
CA ALA A 117 15.61 -22.94 8.25
C ALA A 117 14.13 -22.63 8.02
N LEU A 118 13.84 -21.77 7.05
CA LEU A 118 12.49 -21.33 6.73
C LEU A 118 12.00 -21.93 5.40
N TYR A 119 10.76 -22.40 5.39
CA TYR A 119 10.12 -23.03 4.23
C TYR A 119 8.67 -22.56 4.06
N GLN A 120 8.19 -22.53 2.83
CA GLN A 120 6.79 -22.25 2.52
C GLN A 120 5.94 -23.52 2.57
N GLY A 121 4.72 -23.37 3.07
CA GLY A 121 3.75 -24.45 3.15
C GLY A 121 3.70 -25.11 4.52
N LYS A 122 3.21 -26.35 4.55
CA LYS A 122 2.92 -27.08 5.80
C LYS A 122 4.08 -27.94 6.30
N ASP A 123 5.08 -28.19 5.46
CA ASP A 123 6.18 -29.13 5.69
C ASP A 123 7.52 -28.54 5.24
N VAL A 124 8.62 -29.15 5.67
CA VAL A 124 9.98 -28.82 5.21
C VAL A 124 10.15 -29.28 3.76
N ASN A 125 10.12 -28.33 2.82
CA ASN A 125 10.21 -28.62 1.40
C ASN A 125 11.32 -27.82 0.73
N MET A 126 12.40 -28.50 0.34
CA MET A 126 13.57 -27.91 -0.32
C MET A 126 13.27 -27.24 -1.66
N ALA A 127 12.13 -27.54 -2.31
CA ALA A 127 11.69 -26.85 -3.51
C ALA A 127 11.15 -25.43 -3.23
N TYR A 128 10.72 -25.16 -1.99
CA TYR A 128 10.10 -23.89 -1.60
C TYR A 128 10.77 -23.25 -0.36
N PRO A 129 12.08 -22.97 -0.41
CA PRO A 129 12.77 -22.29 0.68
C PRO A 129 12.37 -20.82 0.76
N LEU A 130 12.14 -20.34 1.99
CA LEU A 130 11.91 -18.92 2.28
C LEU A 130 13.24 -18.18 2.37
N LYS A 131 13.70 -17.63 1.25
CA LYS A 131 14.99 -16.95 1.16
C LYS A 131 14.96 -15.58 1.86
N ILE A 132 15.90 -15.39 2.77
CA ILE A 132 16.10 -14.16 3.52
C ILE A 132 16.62 -13.06 2.58
N GLY A 133 16.08 -11.86 2.69
CA GLY A 133 16.33 -10.71 1.84
C GLY A 133 15.71 -10.79 0.44
N ALA A 134 15.07 -11.90 0.07
CA ALA A 134 14.41 -12.06 -1.23
C ALA A 134 12.92 -11.73 -1.13
N GLY A 135 12.49 -10.65 -1.78
CA GLY A 135 11.06 -10.31 -1.91
C GLY A 135 10.51 -10.56 -3.31
N ARG A 136 11.17 -10.00 -4.35
CA ARG A 136 10.70 -10.07 -5.76
C ARG A 136 11.12 -11.36 -6.50
N ALA A 137 12.13 -12.10 -6.01
CA ALA A 137 12.72 -13.26 -6.69
C ALA A 137 12.62 -14.60 -5.90
N GLY A 138 11.78 -14.63 -4.84
CA GLY A 138 11.52 -15.83 -4.01
C GLY A 138 10.04 -16.21 -3.90
N LYS A 139 9.21 -15.64 -4.80
CA LYS A 139 7.76 -15.85 -5.00
C LYS A 139 6.97 -16.32 -3.77
N ILE A 140 6.67 -15.40 -2.85
CA ILE A 140 5.34 -15.37 -2.23
C ILE A 140 4.57 -14.28 -2.95
N ARG A 141 3.64 -14.67 -3.82
CA ARG A 141 2.59 -13.79 -4.30
C ARG A 141 1.39 -13.99 -3.37
N ILE A 142 0.88 -12.89 -2.84
CA ILE A 142 -0.34 -12.88 -2.03
C ILE A 142 -1.54 -12.75 -2.96
#